data_AF-A0A7S6MCK5-F1
#
_entry.id   AF-A0A7S6MCK5-F1
#
_cell.length_a   1.000
_cell.length_b   1.000
_cell.length_c   1.000
_cell.angle_alpha   90.00
_cell.angle_beta   90.00
_cell.angle_gamma   90.00
#
_symmetry.space_group_name_H-M   'P 1'
#
loop_
_entity.id
_entity.type
_entity.pdbx_description
1 polymer ?
#
loop_
_entity_poly.entity_id
_entity_poly.type
_entity_poly.pdbx_seq_one_letter_code
_entity_poly.pdbx_strand_id
1 'polypeptide(L)'
;MGFAIHKPGQGYWTRVVSAASFCLVGFMGGLWLGEQLAAIRVSGVQPVYIQYGTVIVVTAIVGLFVYHFIGRRPRTVDFMIATEGEMKKVNWSTRREITGMTMVVIGLTAVMAVVLFVIDYLIFSPLFRVLRVIDAA
;
A
#
# COMPACT_ATOMS: atom_id res chain seq x y z
N MET A 1 -17.62 11.74 29.76
CA MET A 1 -17.30 11.89 28.32
C MET A 1 -17.54 10.55 27.64
N GLY A 2 -18.62 10.41 26.87
CA GLY A 2 -19.03 9.11 26.33
C GLY A 2 -18.07 8.60 25.24
N PHE A 3 -17.99 7.27 25.10
CA PHE A 3 -17.29 6.57 24.00
C PHE A 3 -17.98 6.74 22.62
N ALA A 4 -18.70 7.85 22.45
CA ALA A 4 -19.48 8.14 21.26
C ALA A 4 -18.56 8.44 20.07
N ILE A 5 -18.88 7.84 18.93
CA ILE A 5 -18.22 8.10 17.66
C ILE A 5 -18.47 9.54 17.24
N HIS A 6 -17.43 10.26 16.80
CA HIS A 6 -17.60 11.62 16.30
C HIS A 6 -18.38 11.60 14.97
N LYS A 7 -19.45 12.41 14.88
CA LYS A 7 -20.36 12.53 13.72
C LYS A 7 -20.77 11.15 13.15
N PRO A 8 -21.61 10.39 13.87
CA PRO A 8 -22.04 9.07 13.40
C PRO A 8 -22.83 9.22 12.09
N GLY A 9 -22.56 8.35 11.11
CA GLY A 9 -23.26 8.32 9.82
C GLY A 9 -22.62 9.15 8.69
N GLN A 10 -21.72 10.09 8.98
CA GLN A 10 -20.98 10.83 7.96
C GLN A 10 -19.62 10.19 7.65
N GLY A 11 -19.22 10.22 6.39
CA GLY A 11 -17.97 9.63 5.94
C GLY A 11 -17.96 8.10 5.98
N TYR A 12 -19.13 7.44 5.97
CA TYR A 12 -19.27 6.03 6.33
C TYR A 12 -18.34 5.12 5.54
N TRP A 13 -18.40 5.18 4.21
CA TRP A 13 -17.59 4.32 3.34
C TRP A 13 -16.10 4.59 3.49
N THR A 14 -15.71 5.86 3.51
CA THR A 14 -14.32 6.27 3.67
C THR A 14 -13.74 5.75 4.99
N ARG A 15 -14.52 5.79 6.07
CA ARG A 15 -14.13 5.34 7.40
C ARG A 15 -14.05 3.81 7.50
N VAL A 16 -15.08 3.12 7.01
CA VAL A 16 -15.14 1.65 7.07
C VAL A 16 -14.07 1.02 6.20
N VAL A 17 -13.89 1.50 4.96
CA VAL A 17 -12.86 0.97 4.05
C VAL A 17 -11.47 1.24 4.59
N SER A 18 -11.19 2.46 5.08
CA SER A 18 -9.88 2.75 5.70
C SER A 18 -9.62 1.89 6.92
N ALA A 19 -10.60 1.76 7.83
CA ALA A 19 -10.48 0.93 9.02
C ALA A 19 -10.23 -0.54 8.66
N ALA A 20 -10.99 -1.09 7.70
CA ALA A 20 -10.81 -2.45 7.23
C ALA A 20 -9.42 -2.67 6.62
N SER A 21 -8.93 -1.74 5.79
CA SER A 21 -7.59 -1.81 5.19
C SER A 21 -6.50 -1.79 6.25
N PHE A 22 -6.55 -0.89 7.23
CA PHE A 22 -5.57 -0.83 8.31
C PHE A 22 -5.62 -2.08 9.20
N CYS A 23 -6.81 -2.57 9.53
CA CYS A 23 -6.96 -3.81 10.32
C CYS A 23 -6.44 -5.03 9.55
N LEU A 24 -6.70 -5.11 8.24
CA LEU A 24 -6.20 -6.22 7.40
C LEU A 24 -4.67 -6.20 7.34
N VAL A 25 -4.07 -5.05 7.05
CA VAL A 25 -2.61 -4.91 7.02
C VAL A 25 -2.00 -5.18 8.40
N GLY A 26 -2.63 -4.69 9.48
CA GLY A 26 -2.19 -4.96 10.85
C GLY A 26 -2.25 -6.44 11.22
N PHE A 27 -3.32 -7.13 10.81
CA PHE A 27 -3.47 -8.56 11.03
C PHE A 27 -2.43 -9.38 10.24
N MET A 28 -2.27 -9.10 8.94
CA MET A 28 -1.24 -9.74 8.10
C MET A 28 0.17 -9.48 8.63
N GLY A 29 0.45 -8.24 9.05
CA GLY A 29 1.70 -7.87 9.69
C GLY A 29 1.91 -8.60 11.02
N GLY A 30 0.86 -8.80 11.80
CA GLY A 30 0.89 -9.58 13.03
C GLY A 30 1.21 -11.06 12.80
N LEU A 31 0.66 -11.68 11.74
CA LEU A 31 1.00 -13.05 11.34
C LEU A 31 2.49 -13.16 10.99
N TRP A 32 2.98 -12.27 10.12
CA TRP A 32 4.38 -12.23 9.72
C TRP A 32 5.31 -11.99 10.92
N LEU A 33 5.00 -11.01 11.78
CA LEU A 33 5.80 -10.72 12.97
C LEU A 33 5.80 -11.89 13.96
N GLY A 34 4.66 -12.57 14.10
CA GLY A 34 4.52 -13.76 14.94
C GLY A 34 5.44 -14.90 14.50
N GLU A 35 5.60 -15.11 13.19
CA GLU A 35 6.56 -16.09 12.66
C GLU A 35 8.01 -15.70 12.96
N GLN A 36 8.36 -14.42 12.78
CA GLN A 36 9.71 -13.93 13.07
C GLN A 36 10.06 -14.05 14.56
N LEU A 37 9.11 -13.76 15.46
CA LEU A 37 9.33 -13.87 16.90
C LEU A 37 9.33 -15.32 17.40
N ALA A 38 8.52 -16.19 16.80
CA ALA A 38 8.51 -17.62 17.13
C ALA A 38 9.82 -18.33 16.72
N ALA A 39 10.59 -17.77 15.78
CA ALA A 39 11.94 -18.24 15.46
C ALA A 39 12.91 -18.08 16.65
N ILE A 40 12.66 -17.12 17.55
CA ILE A 40 13.44 -16.92 18.77
C ILE A 40 12.96 -17.91 19.83
N ARG A 41 13.68 -19.03 19.98
CA ARG A 41 13.33 -20.08 20.94
C ARG A 41 13.62 -19.63 22.37
N VAL A 42 12.57 -19.35 23.13
CA VAL A 42 12.64 -19.08 24.57
C VAL A 42 12.47 -20.38 25.35
N SER A 43 13.38 -20.67 26.28
CA SER A 43 13.32 -21.89 27.09
C SER A 43 12.01 -21.94 27.90
N GLY A 44 11.29 -23.07 27.82
CA GLY A 44 10.04 -23.31 28.56
C GLY A 44 8.76 -22.77 27.92
N VAL A 45 8.83 -22.07 26.79
CA VAL A 45 7.64 -21.54 26.08
C VAL A 45 7.52 -22.20 24.70
N GLN A 46 6.35 -22.78 24.40
CA GLN A 46 6.11 -23.32 23.05
C GLN A 46 6.01 -22.15 22.05
N PRO A 47 6.68 -22.24 20.88
CA PRO A 47 6.68 -21.16 19.87
C PRO A 47 5.28 -20.74 19.41
N VAL A 48 4.33 -21.68 19.46
CA VAL A 48 2.91 -21.46 19.13
C VAL A 48 2.27 -20.35 19.97
N TYR A 49 2.59 -20.28 21.27
CA TYR A 49 2.05 -19.24 22.14
C TYR A 49 2.61 -17.85 21.82
N ILE A 50 3.89 -17.78 21.41
CA ILE A 50 4.54 -16.54 21.00
C ILE A 50 3.91 -16.04 19.70
N GLN A 51 3.67 -16.93 18.73
CA GLN A 51 3.05 -16.57 17.45
C GLN A 51 1.63 -16.00 17.65
N TYR A 52 0.72 -16.75 18.28
CA TYR A 52 -0.66 -16.28 18.47
C TYR A 52 -0.76 -15.08 19.41
N GLY A 53 0.05 -15.06 20.48
CA GLY A 53 0.13 -13.91 21.39
C GLY A 53 0.51 -12.63 20.66
N THR A 54 1.51 -12.72 19.78
CA THR A 54 1.94 -11.60 18.93
C THR A 54 0.83 -11.10 18.02
N VAL A 55 0.14 -12.00 17.32
CA VAL A 55 -0.96 -11.64 16.40
C VAL A 55 -2.06 -10.89 17.14
N ILE A 56 -2.46 -11.39 18.31
CA ILE A 56 -3.52 -10.77 19.12
C ILE A 56 -3.09 -9.37 19.60
N VAL A 57 -1.88 -9.25 20.13
CA VAL A 57 -1.36 -7.97 20.65
C VAL A 57 -1.25 -6.93 19.54
N VAL A 58 -0.65 -7.30 18.40
CA VAL A 58 -0.48 -6.38 17.26
C VAL A 58 -1.84 -5.97 16.71
N THR A 59 -2.75 -6.91 16.50
CA THR A 59 -4.09 -6.61 15.97
C THR A 59 -4.88 -5.72 16.92
N ALA A 60 -4.79 -5.94 18.23
CA ALA A 60 -5.44 -5.10 19.23
C ALA A 60 -4.89 -3.67 19.25
N ILE A 61 -3.55 -3.51 19.20
CA ILE A 61 -2.90 -2.20 19.15
C ILE A 61 -3.32 -1.44 17.89
N VAL A 62 -3.31 -2.10 16.73
CA VAL A 62 -3.75 -1.50 15.47
C VAL A 62 -5.23 -1.13 15.52
N GLY A 63 -6.09 -2.01 16.04
CA GLY A 63 -7.52 -1.74 16.19
C GLY A 63 -7.81 -0.54 17.08
N LEU A 64 -7.09 -0.40 18.20
CA LEU A 64 -7.20 0.77 19.08
C LEU A 64 -6.72 2.05 18.39
N PHE A 65 -5.62 1.98 17.64
CA PHE A 65 -5.12 3.11 16.87
C PHE A 65 -6.13 3.56 15.81
N VAL A 66 -6.66 2.61 15.04
CA VAL A 66 -7.71 2.84 14.04
C VAL A 66 -8.94 3.47 14.67
N TYR A 67 -9.43 2.93 15.80
CA TYR A 67 -10.56 3.51 16.51
C TYR A 67 -10.29 4.95 16.99
N HIS A 68 -9.10 5.22 17.52
CA HIS A 68 -8.73 6.55 17.97
C HIS A 68 -8.71 7.58 16.82
N PHE A 69 -8.07 7.25 15.70
CA PHE A 69 -7.90 8.18 14.59
C PHE A 69 -9.15 8.29 13.70
N ILE A 70 -9.78 7.16 13.32
CA ILE A 70 -10.92 7.15 12.37
C ILE A 70 -12.28 7.30 13.09
N GLY A 71 -12.37 6.91 14.36
CA GLY A 71 -13.60 6.94 15.13
C GLY A 71 -13.78 8.21 15.97
N ARG A 72 -12.70 8.68 16.60
CA ARG A 72 -12.79 9.59 17.75
C ARG A 72 -12.12 10.95 17.53
N ARG A 73 -11.03 11.02 16.77
CA ARG A 73 -10.26 12.27 16.57
C ARG A 73 -10.97 13.20 15.57
N PRO A 74 -11.49 14.37 16.01
CA PRO A 74 -12.35 15.21 15.16
C PRO A 74 -11.64 15.71 13.90
N ARG A 75 -10.38 16.15 14.01
CA ARG A 75 -9.59 16.61 12.84
C ARG A 75 -9.49 15.57 11.73
N THR A 76 -9.29 14.30 12.10
CA THR A 76 -9.17 13.21 11.12
C THR A 76 -10.53 12.86 10.53
N VAL A 77 -11.57 12.80 11.36
CA VAL A 77 -12.94 12.51 10.91
C VAL A 77 -13.46 13.60 9.96
N ASP A 78 -13.28 14.87 10.32
CA ASP A 78 -13.70 16.01 9.49
C ASP A 78 -12.94 16.05 8.17
N PHE A 79 -11.64 15.72 8.18
CA PHE A 79 -10.86 15.58 6.96
C PHE A 79 -11.43 14.48 6.05
N MET A 80 -11.69 13.28 6.59
CA MET A 80 -12.24 12.17 5.80
C MET A 80 -13.61 12.51 5.21
N ILE A 81 -14.47 13.20 5.96
CA ILE A 81 -15.78 13.66 5.49
C ILE A 81 -15.62 14.69 4.36
N ALA A 82 -14.70 15.66 4.53
CA ALA A 82 -14.41 16.65 3.51
C ALA A 82 -13.85 16.01 2.23
N THR A 83 -12.90 15.08 2.35
CA THR A 83 -12.34 14.33 1.21
C THR A 83 -13.44 13.57 0.47
N GLU A 84 -14.34 12.88 1.17
CA GLU A 84 -15.47 12.21 0.51
C GLU A 84 -16.39 13.21 -0.21
N GLY A 85 -16.63 14.38 0.39
CA GLY A 85 -17.40 15.46 -0.22
C GLY A 85 -16.75 16.00 -1.50
N GLU A 86 -15.44 16.21 -1.51
CA GLU A 86 -14.70 16.64 -2.71
C GLU A 86 -14.67 15.55 -3.79
N MET A 87 -14.48 14.28 -3.39
CA MET A 87 -14.47 13.16 -4.33
C MET A 87 -15.82 12.98 -5.06
N LYS A 88 -16.95 13.34 -4.43
CA LYS A 88 -18.27 13.32 -5.09
C LYS A 88 -18.44 14.40 -6.16
N LYS A 89 -17.59 15.43 -6.17
CA LYS A 89 -17.58 16.47 -7.21
C LYS A 89 -16.73 16.09 -8.43
N VAL A 90 -15.92 15.04 -8.31
CA VAL A 90 -15.03 14.60 -9.39
C VAL A 90 -15.86 13.95 -10.49
N ASN A 91 -15.80 14.52 -11.69
CA ASN A 91 -16.32 13.89 -12.90
C ASN A 91 -15.32 12.81 -13.34
N TRP A 92 -15.75 11.56 -13.31
CA TRP A 92 -14.92 10.44 -13.78
C TRP A 92 -14.87 10.43 -15.31
N SER A 93 -13.66 10.34 -15.87
CA SER A 93 -13.44 10.26 -17.31
C SER A 93 -14.21 9.11 -17.94
N THR A 94 -14.67 9.32 -19.17
CA THR A 94 -15.38 8.29 -19.91
C THR A 94 -14.43 7.15 -20.32
N ARG A 95 -14.95 5.94 -20.56
CA ARG A 95 -14.12 4.81 -21.01
C ARG A 95 -13.31 5.14 -22.28
N ARG A 96 -13.85 5.97 -23.17
CA ARG A 96 -13.17 6.42 -24.39
C ARG A 96 -11.94 7.28 -24.09
N GLU A 97 -12.06 8.22 -23.15
CA GLU A 97 -10.95 9.07 -22.71
C GLU A 97 -9.86 8.23 -22.03
N ILE A 98 -10.25 7.31 -21.15
CA ILE A 98 -9.29 6.43 -20.44
C ILE A 98 -8.50 5.58 -21.45
N THR A 99 -9.16 4.98 -22.43
CA THR A 99 -8.47 4.22 -23.49
C THR A 99 -7.55 5.11 -24.32
N GLY A 100 -7.99 6.32 -24.68
CA GLY A 100 -7.16 7.28 -25.40
C GLY A 100 -5.89 7.66 -24.64
N MET A 101 -6.01 8.00 -23.35
CA MET A 101 -4.87 8.32 -22.50
C MET A 101 -3.92 7.13 -22.33
N THR A 102 -4.47 5.93 -22.12
CA THR A 102 -3.67 4.70 -21.94
C THR A 102 -2.89 4.35 -23.22
N MET A 103 -3.51 4.49 -24.39
CA MET A 103 -2.87 4.21 -25.67
C MET A 103 -1.71 5.18 -25.96
N VAL A 104 -1.85 6.46 -25.59
CA VAL A 104 -0.76 7.44 -25.71
C VAL A 104 0.42 7.07 -24.81
N VAL A 105 0.16 6.69 -23.56
CA VAL A 105 1.23 6.27 -22.63
C VAL A 105 1.94 5.02 -23.15
N ILE A 106 1.21 4.00 -23.59
CA ILE A 106 1.79 2.78 -24.17
C ILE A 106 2.61 3.11 -25.42
N GLY A 107 2.12 4.00 -26.29
CA GLY A 107 2.86 4.44 -27.46
C GLY A 107 4.18 5.13 -27.09
N LEU A 108 4.15 6.07 -26.14
CA LEU A 108 5.33 6.79 -25.70
C LEU A 108 6.36 5.85 -25.04
N THR A 109 5.91 4.95 -24.16
CA THR A 109 6.81 3.99 -23.49
C THR A 109 7.39 2.99 -24.47
N ALA A 110 6.63 2.54 -25.47
CA ALA A 110 7.15 1.69 -26.54
C ALA A 110 8.23 2.41 -27.37
N VAL A 111 8.01 3.67 -27.73
CA VAL A 111 9.03 4.48 -28.43
C VAL A 111 10.28 4.65 -27.58
N MET A 112 10.13 4.97 -26.29
CA MET A 112 11.28 5.03 -25.36
C MET A 112 12.02 3.69 -25.29
N ALA A 113 11.31 2.57 -25.20
CA ALA A 113 11.92 1.24 -25.17
C ALA A 113 12.71 0.94 -26.45
N VAL A 114 12.19 1.30 -27.63
CA VAL A 114 12.91 1.16 -28.90
C VAL A 114 14.16 2.04 -28.93
N VAL A 115 14.06 3.30 -28.51
CA VAL A 115 15.22 4.21 -28.49
C VAL A 115 16.30 3.68 -27.55
N LEU A 116 15.94 3.25 -26.34
CA LEU A 116 16.88 2.65 -25.40
C LEU A 116 17.50 1.37 -25.96
N PHE A 117 16.70 0.48 -26.55
CA PHE A 117 17.21 -0.73 -27.19
C PHE A 117 18.23 -0.42 -28.29
N VAL A 118 17.96 0.59 -29.13
CA VAL A 118 18.87 1.02 -30.20
C VAL A 118 20.16 1.58 -29.63
N ILE A 119 20.08 2.46 -28.62
CA ILE A 119 21.26 3.05 -27.97
C ILE A 119 22.09 1.96 -27.27
N ASP A 120 21.44 1.06 -26.55
CA ASP A 120 22.10 -0.04 -25.84
C ASP A 120 22.80 -0.99 -26.82
N TYR A 121 22.13 -1.35 -27.91
CA TYR A 121 22.66 -2.27 -28.90
C TYR A 121 23.75 -1.64 -29.78
N LEU A 122 23.58 -0.39 -30.23
CA LEU A 122 24.50 0.26 -31.18
C LEU A 122 25.65 1.01 -30.51
N ILE A 123 25.46 1.53 -29.29
CA ILE A 123 26.46 2.37 -28.62
C ILE A 123 27.07 1.61 -27.45
N PHE A 124 26.26 1.20 -26.46
CA PHE A 124 26.79 0.65 -25.22
C PHE A 124 27.39 -0.75 -25.39
N SER A 125 26.73 -1.66 -26.11
CA SER A 125 27.24 -3.02 -26.38
C SER A 125 28.63 -3.00 -27.04
N PRO A 126 28.88 -2.31 -28.17
CA PRO A 126 30.22 -2.26 -28.74
C PRO A 126 31.22 -1.48 -27.88
N LEU A 127 30.81 -0.39 -27.22
CA LEU A 127 31.67 0.36 -26.30
C LEU A 127 32.19 -0.53 -25.16
N PHE A 128 31.30 -1.31 -24.54
CA PHE A 128 31.67 -2.20 -23.43
C PHE A 128 32.50 -3.41 -23.88
N ARG A 129 32.34 -3.88 -25.12
CA ARG A 129 33.24 -4.87 -25.73
C ARG A 129 34.66 -4.30 -25.92
N VAL A 130 34.78 -3.06 -26.41
CA VAL A 130 36.09 -2.37 -26.55
C VAL A 130 36.76 -2.17 -25.19
N LEU A 131 35.98 -1.80 -24.18
CA LEU A 131 36.46 -1.63 -22.80
C LEU A 131 36.74 -2.96 -22.06
N ARG A 132 36.54 -4.13 -22.71
CA ARG A 132 36.71 -5.48 -22.13
C ARG A 132 35.94 -5.73 -20.84
N VAL A 133 34.82 -5.03 -20.66
CA VAL A 133 33.90 -5.27 -19.54
C VAL A 133 33.02 -6.49 -19.84
N ILE A 134 32.76 -6.76 -21.13
CA ILE A 134 31.95 -7.87 -21.61
C ILE A 134 32.77 -8.65 -22.63
N ASP A 135 32.92 -9.96 -22.43
CA ASP A 135 33.60 -10.83 -23.39
C ASP A 135 32.81 -10.88 -24.70
N ALA A 136 33.53 -10.74 -25.82
CA ALA A 136 32.95 -10.95 -27.13
C ALA A 136 32.65 -12.45 -27.28
N ALA A 137 31.38 -12.82 -27.24
CA ALA A 137 30.91 -14.13 -27.68
C ALA A 137 31.22 -14.34 -29.17
#